data_AF-X0Y5V1-F1
#
_entry.id   AF-X0Y5V1-F1
#
_cell.length_a   1.000
_cell.length_b   1.000
_cell.length_c   1.000
_cell.angle_alpha   90.00
_cell.angle_beta   90.00
_cell.angle_gamma   90.00
#
_symmetry.space_group_name_H-M   'P 1'
#
loop_
_entity.id
_entity.type
_entity.pdbx_description
1 polymer ?
#
loop_
_entity_poly.entity_id
_entity_poly.type
_entity_poly.pdbx_seq_one_letter_code
_entity_poly.pdbx_strand_id
1 'polypeptide(L)'
;MTRLVPMEDKIQLILEKLRNATRVEFKELIKPWTNRMHGVMTLLAGLELSRRRAVWLRQARPFSDLWLLRGEVEDYDALMNEINELQPMEDQPDPEGESAN
;
A
#
# COMPACT_ATOMS: atom_id res chain seq x y z
N MET A 1 13.22 -13.78 -11.54
CA MET A 1 11.88 -13.26 -11.87
C MET A 1 11.42 -12.37 -10.71
N THR A 2 11.27 -11.08 -10.95
CA THR A 2 10.65 -10.14 -10.00
C THR A 2 9.16 -10.43 -9.98
N ARG A 3 8.70 -11.18 -8.97
CA ARG A 3 7.28 -11.38 -8.72
C ARG A 3 6.65 -10.00 -8.48
N LEU A 4 5.56 -9.69 -9.18
CA LEU A 4 4.74 -8.50 -8.92
C LEU A 4 4.39 -8.45 -7.43
N VAL A 5 4.59 -7.29 -6.81
CA VAL A 5 4.22 -7.03 -5.42
C VAL A 5 3.06 -6.04 -5.46
N PRO A 6 1.81 -6.52 -5.28
CA PRO A 6 0.63 -5.64 -5.31
C PRO A 6 0.72 -4.54 -4.27
N MET A 7 0.23 -3.35 -4.62
CA MET A 7 0.21 -2.21 -3.69
C MET A 7 -0.81 -2.45 -2.57
N GLU A 8 -1.94 -3.06 -2.94
CA GLU A 8 -3.09 -3.41 -2.13
C GLU A 8 -2.68 -4.31 -0.96
N ASP A 9 -1.85 -5.33 -1.22
CA ASP A 9 -1.26 -6.20 -0.19
C ASP A 9 -0.51 -5.40 0.88
N LYS A 10 0.20 -4.34 0.46
CA LYS A 10 1.00 -3.51 1.37
C LYS A 10 0.15 -2.51 2.13
N ILE A 11 -0.89 -1.98 1.50
CA ILE A 11 -1.91 -1.15 2.15
C ILE A 11 -2.62 -1.96 3.24
N GLN A 12 -3.13 -3.15 2.89
CA GLN A 12 -3.83 -4.03 3.83
C GLN A 12 -2.93 -4.38 5.02
N LEU A 13 -1.68 -4.76 4.76
CA LEU A 13 -0.69 -5.01 5.82
C LEU A 13 -0.55 -3.84 6.80
N ILE A 14 -0.40 -2.61 6.28
CA ILE A 14 -0.21 -1.41 7.10
C ILE A 14 -1.45 -1.17 7.98
N LEU A 15 -2.64 -1.22 7.38
CA LEU A 15 -3.90 -0.98 8.08
C LEU A 15 -4.19 -2.07 9.11
N GLU A 16 -3.95 -3.34 8.80
CA GLU A 16 -4.12 -4.45 9.75
C GLU A 16 -3.19 -4.34 10.95
N LYS A 17 -1.92 -3.96 10.74
CA LYS A 17 -0.97 -3.71 11.82
C LYS A 17 -1.41 -2.54 12.69
N LEU A 18 -1.89 -1.48 12.05
CA LEU A 18 -2.39 -0.29 12.74
C LEU A 18 -3.78 -0.47 13.34
N ARG A 19 -4.54 -1.53 13.03
CA ARG A 19 -5.85 -1.82 13.65
C ARG A 19 -5.73 -2.06 15.16
N ASN A 20 -4.65 -2.70 15.58
CA ASN A 20 -4.41 -3.07 16.98
C ASN A 20 -3.27 -2.26 17.64
N ALA A 21 -2.61 -1.38 16.90
CA ALA A 21 -1.52 -0.56 17.40
C ALA A 21 -1.73 0.93 17.05
N THR A 22 -1.19 1.83 17.86
CA THR A 22 -1.19 3.27 17.56
C THR A 22 -0.11 3.65 16.55
N ARG A 23 0.96 2.86 16.47
CA ARG A 23 2.09 3.03 15.54
C ARG A 23 2.78 1.71 15.23
N VAL A 24 3.45 1.67 14.08
CA VAL A 24 4.33 0.57 13.66
C VAL A 24 5.60 1.14 13.03
N GLU A 25 6.75 0.53 13.33
CA GLU A 25 8.01 0.88 12.68
C GLU A 25 8.04 0.27 11.26
N PHE A 26 8.46 1.04 10.27
CA PHE A 26 8.54 0.61 8.87
C PHE A 26 9.34 -0.70 8.70
N LYS A 27 10.41 -0.85 9.49
CA LYS A 27 11.26 -2.05 9.46
C LYS A 27 10.50 -3.32 9.83
N GLU A 28 9.58 -3.25 10.79
CA GLU A 28 8.77 -4.40 11.20
C GLU A 28 7.72 -4.78 10.15
N LEU A 29 7.28 -3.83 9.32
CA LEU A 29 6.43 -4.13 8.17
C LEU A 29 7.19 -4.97 7.15
N ILE A 30 8.43 -4.60 6.82
CA ILE A 30 9.17 -5.23 5.73
C ILE A 30 9.95 -6.50 6.13
N LYS A 31 10.15 -6.72 7.44
CA LYS A 31 10.90 -7.83 8.03
C LYS A 31 10.58 -9.23 7.48
N PRO A 32 9.33 -9.58 7.12
CA PRO A 32 9.02 -10.90 6.57
C PRO A 32 9.62 -11.15 5.17
N TRP A 33 10.14 -10.12 4.51
CA TRP A 33 10.58 -10.21 3.12
C TRP A 33 12.06 -9.88 2.96
N THR A 34 12.73 -10.63 2.09
CA THR A 34 14.15 -10.43 1.74
C THR A 34 14.34 -9.58 0.48
N ASN A 35 13.30 -9.46 -0.36
CA ASN A 35 13.35 -8.71 -1.61
C ASN A 35 13.07 -7.21 -1.39
N ARG A 36 13.99 -6.35 -1.88
CA ARG A 36 13.91 -4.88 -1.82
C ARG A 36 12.61 -4.31 -2.38
N MET A 37 11.99 -4.95 -3.37
CA MET A 37 10.71 -4.50 -3.94
C MET A 37 9.59 -4.44 -2.92
N HIS A 38 9.58 -5.31 -1.90
CA HIS A 38 8.60 -5.20 -0.81
C HIS A 38 8.82 -3.93 0.01
N GLY A 39 10.07 -3.53 0.25
CA GLY A 39 10.36 -2.27 0.92
C GLY A 39 9.89 -1.06 0.10
N VAL A 40 10.16 -1.05 -1.20
CA VAL A 40 9.70 0.02 -2.10
C VAL A 40 8.17 0.11 -2.10
N MET A 41 7.48 -1.00 -2.30
CA MET A 41 6.01 -1.01 -2.34
C MET A 41 5.38 -0.67 -0.99
N THR A 42 5.95 -1.12 0.13
CA THR A 42 5.47 -0.72 1.47
C THR A 42 5.67 0.77 1.72
N LEU A 43 6.74 1.39 1.20
CA LEU A 43 6.95 2.83 1.32
C LEU A 43 5.94 3.61 0.49
N LEU A 44 5.71 3.21 -0.77
CA LEU A 44 4.73 3.82 -1.65
C LEU A 44 3.30 3.69 -1.08
N ALA A 45 2.93 2.53 -0.54
CA ALA A 45 1.67 2.34 0.15
C ALA A 45 1.52 3.28 1.36
N GLY A 46 2.58 3.44 2.17
CA GLY A 46 2.58 4.37 3.28
C GLY A 46 2.42 5.84 2.85
N LEU A 47 3.06 6.24 1.74
CA LEU A 47 2.91 7.58 1.16
C LEU A 47 1.50 7.82 0.63
N GLU A 48 0.91 6.83 -0.04
CA GLU A 48 -0.46 6.90 -0.56
C GLU A 48 -1.47 7.01 0.58
N LEU A 49 -1.33 6.19 1.63
CA LEU A 49 -2.16 6.31 2.84
C LEU A 49 -1.97 7.67 3.53
N SER A 50 -0.77 8.22 3.52
CA SER A 50 -0.52 9.56 4.07
C SER A 50 -1.15 10.67 3.24
N ARG A 51 -1.15 10.56 1.91
CA ARG A 51 -1.84 11.48 1.00
C ARG A 51 -3.33 11.58 1.33
N ARG A 52 -3.92 10.45 1.75
CA ARG A 52 -5.33 10.32 2.16
C ARG A 52 -5.59 10.57 3.64
N ARG A 53 -4.58 11.00 4.41
CA ARG A 53 -4.66 11.21 5.87
C ARG A 53 -4.99 9.97 6.70
N ALA A 54 -4.92 8.78 6.10
CA ALA A 54 -5.21 7.52 6.78
C ALA A 54 -4.08 7.06 7.71
N VAL A 55 -2.85 7.47 7.40
CA VAL A 55 -1.66 7.20 8.19
C VAL A 55 -0.80 8.47 8.25
N TRP A 56 -0.13 8.70 9.37
CA TRP A 56 0.91 9.72 9.47
C TRP A 56 2.28 9.07 9.39
N LEU A 57 3.13 9.56 8.49
CA LEU A 57 4.54 9.17 8.42
C LEU A 57 5.39 10.11 9.28
N ARG A 58 6.17 9.56 10.21
CA ARG A 58 7.05 10.33 11.10
C ARG A 58 8.47 9.80 11.06
N GLN A 59 9.41 10.71 10.81
CA GLN A 59 10.85 10.44 10.81
C GLN A 59 11.55 11.58 11.56
N ALA A 60 12.40 11.26 12.54
CA ALA A 60 13.02 12.28 13.39
C ALA A 60 14.12 13.07 12.67
N ARG A 61 14.87 12.38 11.79
CA ARG A 61 15.94 12.93 10.96
C ARG A 61 16.06 12.13 9.66
N PRO A 62 16.63 12.67 8.57
CA PRO A 62 16.75 11.94 7.32
C PRO A 62 17.36 10.54 7.52
N PHE A 63 16.74 9.54 6.91
CA PHE A 63 17.15 8.12 6.95
C PHE A 63 17.21 7.47 8.34
N SER A 64 16.63 8.08 9.38
CA SER A 64 16.33 7.40 10.64
C SER A 64 15.07 6.53 10.54
N ASP A 65 14.75 5.82 11.61
CA ASP A 65 13.56 4.98 11.69
C ASP A 65 12.31 5.75 11.27
N LEU A 66 11.60 5.16 10.31
CA LEU A 66 10.33 5.68 9.82
C LEU A 66 9.20 5.00 10.59
N TRP A 67 8.31 5.80 11.14
CA TRP A 67 7.14 5.36 11.88
C TRP A 67 5.88 5.65 11.09
N LEU A 68 4.99 4.66 11.02
CA LEU A 68 3.63 4.81 10.53
C LEU A 68 2.71 4.88 11.74
N LEU A 69 1.93 5.95 11.85
CA LEU A 69 0.98 6.17 12.95
C LEU A 69 -0.44 6.13 12.40
N ARG A 70 -1.38 5.61 13.19
CA ARG A 70 -2.80 5.60 12.82
C ARG A 70 -3.31 7.02 12.60
N GLY A 71 -3.93 7.28 11.46
CA GLY A 71 -4.68 8.52 11.21
C GLY A 71 -6.11 8.45 11.72
N GLU A 72 -6.82 9.57 11.61
CA GLU A 72 -8.26 9.65 11.90
C GLU A 72 -9.01 9.22 10.63
N VAL A 73 -9.12 7.91 10.41
CA VAL A 73 -9.95 7.37 9.34
C VAL A 73 -11.37 7.24 9.88
N GLU A 74 -12.25 8.17 9.51
CA GLU A 74 -13.67 8.15 9.89
C GLU A 74 -14.42 6.98 9.20
N ASP A 75 -13.97 6.56 8.01
CA ASP A 75 -14.55 5.45 7.24
C ASP A 75 -13.46 4.59 6.58
N TYR A 76 -13.13 3.46 7.22
CA TYR A 76 -12.11 2.52 6.74
C TYR A 76 -12.56 1.77 5.48
N ASP A 77 -13.86 1.51 5.34
CA ASP A 77 -14.40 0.72 4.23
C ASP A 77 -14.43 1.56 2.95
N ALA A 78 -14.82 2.85 3.05
CA ALA A 78 -14.74 3.78 1.93
C ALA A 78 -13.30 3.95 1.41
N LEU A 79 -12.32 4.04 2.33
CA LEU A 79 -10.90 4.13 1.98
C LEU A 79 -10.43 2.90 1.20
N MET A 80 -10.82 1.70 1.65
CA MET A 80 -10.44 0.45 0.98
C MET A 80 -11.09 0.33 -0.40
N ASN A 81 -12.35 0.73 -0.54
CA ASN A 81 -13.04 0.74 -1.84
C ASN A 81 -12.34 1.68 -2.84
N GLU A 82 -12.01 2.90 -2.44
CA GLU A 82 -11.29 3.84 -3.31
C GLU A 82 -9.86 3.36 -3.65
N ILE A 83 -9.19 2.63 -2.74
CA ILE A 83 -7.88 2.02 -3.03
C ILE A 83 -8.03 0.93 -4.09
N ASN A 84 -9.03 0.07 -3.96
CA ASN A 84 -9.32 -0.98 -4.93
C ASN A 84 -9.71 -0.42 -6.31
N GLU A 85 -10.30 0.78 -6.35
CA GLU A 85 -10.66 1.49 -7.58
C GLU A 85 -9.49 2.20 -8.28
N LEU A 86 -8.34 2.42 -7.59
CA LEU A 86 -7.15 3.06 -8.18
C LEU A 86 -6.32 2.14 -9.10
N GLN A 87 -6.78 0.92 -9.39
CA GLN A 87 -6.24 0.10 -10.47
C GLN A 87 -7.11 0.23 -11.73
N PRO A 88 -6.86 1.18 -12.64
CA PRO A 88 -7.39 1.06 -13.99
C PRO A 88 -6.59 -0.03 -14.73
N MET A 89 -7.26 -1.14 -15.02
CA MET A 89 -6.93 -2.13 -16.05
C MET A 89 -5.45 -2.58 -16.09
N GLU A 90 -5.14 -3.75 -15.51
CA GLU A 90 -4.19 -4.62 -16.21
C GLU A 90 -4.72 -4.78 -17.63
N ASP A 91 -3.87 -4.50 -18.64
CA ASP A 91 -4.17 -4.59 -20.07
C ASP A 91 -5.19 -5.70 -20.35
N GLN A 92 -6.46 -5.31 -20.47
CA GLN A 92 -7.45 -6.21 -21.00
C GLN A 92 -6.99 -6.40 -22.45
N PRO A 93 -6.64 -7.63 -22.90
CA PRO A 93 -6.29 -7.80 -24.29
C PRO A 93 -7.45 -7.22 -25.09
N ASP A 94 -7.11 -6.36 -26.05
CA ASP A 94 -8.06 -5.80 -27.02
C ASP A 94 -9.01 -6.95 -27.41
N PRO A 95 -10.34 -6.76 -27.43
CA PRO A 95 -11.21 -7.75 -28.04
C PRO A 95 -10.83 -7.79 -29.53
N GLU A 96 -9.84 -8.61 -29.88
CA GLU A 96 -9.42 -8.87 -31.23
C GLU A 96 -10.68 -9.24 -32.01
N GLY A 97 -10.92 -8.48 -33.08
CA GLY A 97 -12.17 -8.49 -33.78
C GLY A 97 -12.47 -9.87 -34.36
N GLU A 98 -13.56 -10.48 -33.90
CA GLU A 98 -14.31 -11.38 -34.75
C GLU A 98 -15.25 -10.56 -35.62
N SER A 99 -14.69 -10.07 -36.72
CA SER A 99 -15.41 -10.02 -37.99
C SER A 99 -14.87 -11.14 -38.88
N ALA A 100 -15.80 -11.88 -39.49
CA ALA A 100 -15.65 -12.91 -40.53
C ALA A 100 -15.46 -14.37 -40.06
N ASN A 101 -16.57 -15.10 -39.93
CA ASN A 101 -17.05 -15.97 -41.01
C ASN A 101 -18.52 -16.38 -40.82
#